data_AF-A0A2Z6R8Q9-F1
#
_entry.id   AF-A0A2Z6R8Q9-F1
#
_cell.length_a   1.000
_cell.length_b   1.000
_cell.length_c   1.000
_cell.angle_alpha   90.00
_cell.angle_beta   90.00
_cell.angle_gamma   90.00
#
_symmetry.space_group_name_H-M   'P 1'
#
loop_
_entity.id
_entity.type
_entity.pdbx_description
1 polymer ?
#
loop_
_entity_poly.entity_id
_entity_poly.type
_entity_poly.pdbx_seq_one_letter_code
_entity_poly.pdbx_strand_id
1 'polypeptide(L)'
;MSRYTVFIIQHDDQPPLQQPAPNWPSCYPILYHDIEAEFTDENAKRLLRRSYFLCKLYIAMLIAHSCADIAIAISAMNVLNILAELIGSAIYLILLPIGDFFGRHLSLYVAFKHNNETGFRYYFIGEAIIILFGLVISTGFIFSGLKLFHLFRVRFYIPGIFIIIFIILAIMQTVLHIILTIQVYRVFKSRNYTLFPSVNTGPRGRRLN
;
A
#
# COMPACT_ATOMS: atom_id res chain seq x y z
N MET A 1 -26.88 -27.80 -32.01
CA MET A 1 -25.87 -27.71 -30.93
C MET A 1 -24.54 -28.20 -31.48
N SER A 2 -23.61 -27.30 -31.79
CA SER A 2 -22.28 -27.67 -32.33
C SER A 2 -21.42 -28.26 -31.22
N ARG A 3 -20.97 -29.49 -31.42
CA ARG A 3 -19.92 -30.11 -30.59
C ARG A 3 -18.57 -29.61 -31.11
N TYR A 4 -17.85 -28.87 -30.29
CA TYR A 4 -16.45 -28.58 -30.55
C TYR A 4 -15.62 -29.69 -29.90
N THR A 5 -14.78 -30.32 -30.71
CA THR A 5 -13.76 -31.27 -30.24
C THR A 5 -12.49 -30.48 -29.99
N VAL A 6 -12.09 -30.35 -28.72
CA VAL A 6 -10.81 -29.75 -28.35
C VAL A 6 -9.74 -30.83 -28.47
N PHE A 7 -8.84 -30.69 -29.44
CA PHE A 7 -7.66 -31.54 -29.56
C PHE A 7 -6.56 -30.96 -28.66
N ILE A 8 -6.24 -31.66 -27.58
CA ILE A 8 -5.07 -31.35 -26.75
C ILE A 8 -3.90 -32.11 -27.38
N ILE A 9 -3.02 -31.41 -28.09
CA ILE A 9 -1.78 -31.97 -28.61
C ILE A 9 -0.82 -32.07 -27.41
N GLN A 10 -0.67 -33.25 -26.83
CA GLN A 10 0.40 -33.53 -25.87
C GLN A 10 1.70 -33.72 -26.65
N HIS A 11 2.66 -32.81 -26.48
CA HIS A 11 4.03 -33.03 -26.92
C HIS A 11 4.76 -33.81 -25.82
N ASP A 12 5.05 -35.09 -26.06
CA ASP A 12 5.75 -35.98 -25.13
C ASP A 12 7.20 -35.57 -24.84
N ASP A 13 7.72 -34.58 -25.58
CA ASP A 13 9.06 -34.01 -25.38
C ASP A 13 9.08 -32.75 -24.50
N GLN A 14 7.92 -32.30 -24.00
CA GLN A 14 7.89 -31.13 -23.12
C GLN A 14 8.26 -31.57 -21.69
N PRO A 15 9.34 -31.03 -21.09
CA PRO A 15 9.66 -31.31 -19.70
C PRO A 15 8.42 -31.03 -18.84
N PRO A 16 8.16 -31.83 -17.79
CA PRO A 16 6.94 -31.75 -17.00
C PRO A 16 6.69 -30.29 -16.67
N LEU A 17 5.51 -29.77 -17.08
CA LEU A 17 5.12 -28.39 -16.85
C LEU A 17 5.45 -28.05 -15.41
N GLN A 18 6.52 -27.26 -15.22
CA GLN A 18 6.93 -26.82 -13.89
C GLN A 18 5.70 -26.15 -13.30
N GLN A 19 5.14 -26.77 -12.26
CA GLN A 19 4.01 -26.20 -11.56
C GLN A 19 4.40 -24.77 -11.20
N PRO A 20 3.57 -23.76 -11.51
CA PRO A 20 3.88 -22.39 -11.18
C PRO A 20 4.27 -22.33 -9.72
N ALA A 21 5.45 -21.78 -9.43
CA ALA A 21 5.91 -21.64 -8.05
C ALA A 21 4.80 -20.93 -7.25
N PRO A 22 4.47 -21.42 -6.05
CA PRO A 22 3.38 -20.85 -5.26
C PRO A 22 3.64 -19.35 -5.04
N ASN A 23 2.61 -18.52 -5.26
CA ASN A 23 2.73 -17.06 -5.07
C ASN A 23 3.30 -16.76 -3.69
N TRP A 24 4.33 -15.92 -3.62
CA TRP A 24 4.82 -15.39 -2.36
C TRP A 24 4.18 -14.02 -2.17
N PRO A 25 3.47 -13.70 -1.07
CA PRO A 25 3.04 -14.60 -0.03
C PRO A 25 1.84 -15.44 -0.47
N SER A 26 1.74 -16.61 0.17
CA SER A 26 0.82 -17.71 -0.18
C SER A 26 -0.68 -17.34 -0.25
N CYS A 27 -1.07 -16.16 0.26
CA CYS A 27 -2.46 -15.84 0.56
C CYS A 27 -3.20 -14.93 -0.44
N TYR A 28 -2.63 -14.50 -1.57
CA TYR A 28 -3.37 -13.62 -2.50
C TYR A 28 -3.12 -13.86 -4.00
N PRO A 29 -4.16 -14.24 -4.77
CA PRO A 29 -4.14 -14.24 -6.23
C PRO A 29 -4.88 -13.00 -6.74
N ILE A 30 -4.18 -11.87 -6.88
CA ILE A 30 -4.64 -10.80 -7.78
C ILE A 30 -3.57 -10.54 -8.83
N LEU A 31 -2.29 -10.62 -8.45
CA LEU A 31 -1.16 -10.53 -9.36
C LEU A 31 -0.06 -11.50 -8.90
N TYR A 32 0.53 -12.25 -9.83
CA TYR A 32 1.74 -13.02 -9.52
C TYR A 32 2.85 -12.04 -9.12
N HIS A 33 3.41 -12.24 -7.93
CA HIS A 33 4.55 -11.50 -7.41
C HIS A 33 5.37 -12.51 -6.60
N ASP A 34 6.66 -12.62 -6.91
CA ASP A 34 7.59 -13.45 -6.14
C ASP A 34 8.90 -12.68 -6.01
N ILE A 35 9.07 -12.02 -4.87
CA ILE A 35 10.26 -11.22 -4.59
C ILE A 35 11.52 -12.09 -4.57
N GLU A 36 11.42 -13.34 -4.14
CA GLU A 36 12.58 -14.22 -3.98
C GLU A 36 13.06 -14.77 -5.32
N ALA A 37 12.13 -15.17 -6.18
CA ALA A 37 12.44 -15.73 -7.49
C ALA A 37 12.78 -14.65 -8.53
N GLU A 38 12.12 -13.48 -8.48
CA GLU A 38 12.27 -12.48 -9.56
C GLU A 38 13.45 -11.51 -9.37
N PHE A 39 13.99 -11.38 -8.17
CA PHE A 39 15.07 -10.42 -7.88
C PHE A 39 16.34 -11.14 -7.45
N THR A 40 17.50 -10.68 -7.93
CA THR A 40 18.81 -11.13 -7.45
C THR A 40 19.46 -10.13 -6.49
N ASP A 41 19.10 -8.84 -6.58
CA ASP A 41 19.58 -7.79 -5.69
C ASP A 41 18.94 -7.87 -4.30
N GLU A 42 19.72 -8.29 -3.30
CA GLU A 42 19.28 -8.40 -1.90
C GLU A 42 18.82 -7.06 -1.31
N ASN A 43 19.35 -5.93 -1.78
CA ASN A 43 18.88 -4.63 -1.32
C ASN A 43 17.46 -4.35 -1.83
N ALA A 44 17.19 -4.63 -3.12
CA ALA A 44 15.85 -4.52 -3.69
C ALA A 44 14.86 -5.44 -2.98
N LYS A 45 15.22 -6.72 -2.76
CA LYS A 45 14.39 -7.67 -2.00
C LYS A 45 14.03 -7.13 -0.62
N ARG A 46 15.03 -6.65 0.13
CA ARG A 46 14.82 -6.09 1.48
C ARG A 46 13.85 -4.91 1.47
N LEU A 47 13.96 -4.01 0.50
CA LEU A 47 13.07 -2.86 0.38
C LEU A 47 11.65 -3.26 -0.01
N LEU A 48 11.50 -4.22 -0.93
CA LEU A 48 10.18 -4.75 -1.33
C LEU A 48 9.50 -5.51 -0.19
N ARG A 49 10.22 -6.34 0.57
CA ARG A 49 9.69 -7.01 1.78
C ARG A 49 9.22 -6.00 2.83
N ARG A 50 9.97 -4.91 3.05
CA ARG A 50 9.57 -3.81 3.94
C ARG A 50 8.32 -3.11 3.43
N SER A 51 8.28 -2.80 2.13
CA SER A 51 7.10 -2.20 1.48
C SER A 51 5.85 -3.07 1.66
N TYR A 52 5.98 -4.40 1.49
CA TYR A 52 4.89 -5.34 1.70
C TYR A 52 4.48 -5.45 3.17
N PHE A 53 5.44 -5.45 4.09
CA PHE A 53 5.17 -5.39 5.52
C PHE A 53 4.33 -4.16 5.88
N LEU A 54 4.61 -3.00 5.28
CA LEU A 54 3.80 -1.79 5.48
C LEU A 54 2.37 -1.93 4.94
N CYS A 55 2.13 -2.65 3.84
CA CYS A 55 0.76 -2.95 3.40
C CYS A 55 0.00 -3.74 4.48
N LYS A 56 0.62 -4.75 5.07
CA LYS A 56 -0.01 -5.54 6.14
C LYS A 56 -0.24 -4.71 7.40
N LEU A 57 0.72 -3.87 7.77
CA LEU A 57 0.58 -2.96 8.89
C LEU A 57 -0.57 -1.97 8.67
N TYR A 58 -0.73 -1.48 7.44
CA TYR A 58 -1.85 -0.63 7.05
C TYR A 58 -3.20 -1.32 7.24
N ILE A 59 -3.33 -2.57 6.80
CA ILE A 59 -4.55 -3.37 7.02
C ILE A 59 -4.83 -3.52 8.51
N ALA A 60 -3.81 -3.83 9.33
CA ALA A 60 -3.97 -3.93 10.77
C ALA A 60 -4.41 -2.61 11.42
N MET A 61 -3.86 -1.48 10.96
CA MET A 61 -4.25 -0.14 11.39
C MET A 61 -5.72 0.15 11.04
N LEU A 62 -6.17 -0.19 9.82
CA LEU A 62 -7.56 -0.02 9.41
C LEU A 62 -8.51 -0.91 10.21
N ILE A 63 -8.12 -2.14 10.56
CA ILE A 63 -8.93 -3.01 11.42
C ILE A 63 -9.09 -2.35 12.80
N ALA A 64 -8.01 -1.82 13.38
CA ALA A 64 -8.08 -1.12 14.67
C ALA A 64 -9.00 0.12 14.61
N HIS A 65 -8.94 0.87 13.51
CA HIS A 65 -9.85 1.99 13.24
C HIS A 65 -11.31 1.54 13.18
N SER A 66 -11.64 0.53 12.36
CA SER A 66 -12.99 -0.01 12.24
C SER A 66 -13.54 -0.52 13.58
N CYS A 67 -12.70 -1.18 14.39
CA CYS A 67 -13.09 -1.59 15.74
C CYS A 67 -13.42 -0.39 16.64
N ALA A 68 -12.68 0.72 16.53
CA ALA A 68 -12.97 1.94 17.27
C ALA A 68 -14.33 2.52 16.87
N ASP A 69 -14.60 2.69 15.58
CA ASP A 69 -15.85 3.29 15.07
C ASP A 69 -17.07 2.45 15.45
N ILE A 70 -16.99 1.13 15.26
CA ILE A 70 -18.04 0.19 15.66
C ILE A 70 -18.27 0.26 17.18
N ALA A 71 -17.20 0.30 17.98
CA ALA A 71 -17.33 0.40 19.44
C ALA A 71 -17.99 1.71 19.88
N ILE A 72 -17.70 2.83 19.21
CA ILE A 72 -18.37 4.13 19.44
C ILE A 72 -19.85 4.04 19.07
N ALA A 73 -20.19 3.46 17.91
CA ALA A 73 -21.56 3.36 17.45
C ALA A 73 -22.41 2.47 18.37
N ILE A 74 -21.87 1.33 18.82
CA ILE A 74 -22.53 0.44 19.79
C ILE A 74 -22.76 1.19 21.10
N SER A 75 -21.75 1.92 21.56
CA SER A 75 -21.81 2.73 22.79
C SER A 75 -22.90 3.81 22.74
N ALA A 76 -23.21 4.34 21.55
CA ALA A 76 -24.27 5.32 21.33
C ALA A 76 -25.68 4.71 21.20
N MET A 77 -25.80 3.37 21.18
CA MET A 77 -27.06 2.62 21.01
C MET A 77 -27.90 3.06 19.80
N ASN A 78 -27.27 3.51 18.72
CA ASN A 78 -27.96 3.91 17.50
C ASN A 78 -27.75 2.88 16.39
N VAL A 79 -28.77 2.07 16.11
CA VAL A 79 -28.72 0.97 15.13
C VAL A 79 -28.37 1.45 13.73
N LEU A 80 -28.92 2.60 13.31
CA LEU A 80 -28.64 3.16 11.98
C LEU A 80 -27.17 3.58 11.86
N ASN A 81 -26.61 4.18 12.92
CA ASN A 81 -25.20 4.54 12.96
C ASN A 81 -24.32 3.28 12.97
N ILE A 82 -24.66 2.25 13.74
CA ILE A 82 -23.90 0.99 13.76
C ILE A 82 -23.83 0.38 12.36
N LEU A 83 -24.96 0.34 11.64
CA LEU A 83 -24.99 -0.19 10.28
C LEU A 83 -24.17 0.67 9.32
N ALA A 84 -24.27 2.00 9.42
CA ALA A 84 -23.49 2.92 8.60
C ALA A 84 -21.98 2.76 8.84
N GLU A 85 -21.54 2.68 10.11
CA GLU A 85 -20.13 2.48 10.45
C GLU A 85 -19.62 1.12 10.01
N LEU A 86 -20.44 0.06 10.08
CA LEU A 86 -20.06 -1.28 9.62
C LEU A 86 -19.85 -1.31 8.09
N ILE A 87 -20.78 -0.72 7.34
CA ILE A 87 -20.68 -0.64 5.87
C ILE A 87 -19.50 0.26 5.47
N GLY A 88 -19.37 1.43 6.10
CA GLY A 88 -18.24 2.34 5.90
C GLY A 88 -16.90 1.65 6.16
N SER A 89 -16.78 0.98 7.31
CA SER A 89 -15.61 0.19 7.69
C SER A 89 -15.28 -0.89 6.67
N ALA A 90 -16.28 -1.64 6.18
CA ALA A 90 -16.08 -2.69 5.19
C ALA A 90 -15.56 -2.13 3.85
N ILE A 91 -16.15 -1.04 3.37
CA ILE A 91 -15.70 -0.35 2.15
C ILE A 91 -14.27 0.16 2.33
N TYR A 92 -13.97 0.79 3.47
CA TYR A 92 -12.64 1.31 3.78
C TYR A 92 -11.58 0.20 3.85
N LEU A 93 -11.89 -0.92 4.51
CA LEU A 93 -11.01 -2.09 4.63
C LEU A 93 -10.71 -2.78 3.30
N ILE A 94 -11.54 -2.58 2.27
CA ILE A 94 -11.31 -3.15 0.95
C ILE A 94 -10.59 -2.13 0.05
N LEU A 95 -11.15 -0.93 -0.11
CA LEU A 95 -10.65 0.04 -1.08
C LEU A 95 -9.27 0.59 -0.72
N LEU A 96 -9.03 0.90 0.56
CA LEU A 96 -7.77 1.54 0.96
C LEU A 96 -6.56 0.59 0.84
N PRO A 97 -6.61 -0.68 1.29
CA PRO A 97 -5.50 -1.60 1.07
C PRO A 97 -5.21 -1.88 -0.40
N ILE A 98 -6.25 -1.96 -1.23
CA ILE A 98 -6.09 -2.08 -2.69
C ILE A 98 -5.37 -0.84 -3.22
N GLY A 99 -5.83 0.36 -2.87
CA GLY A 99 -5.18 1.62 -3.27
C GLY A 99 -3.71 1.70 -2.86
N ASP A 100 -3.40 1.34 -1.61
CA ASP A 100 -2.02 1.27 -1.09
C ASP A 100 -1.16 0.25 -1.86
N PHE A 101 -1.70 -0.95 -2.07
CA PHE A 101 -0.99 -2.01 -2.78
C PHE A 101 -0.68 -1.62 -4.22
N PHE A 102 -1.65 -1.13 -4.99
CA PHE A 102 -1.45 -0.74 -6.38
C PHE A 102 -0.65 0.57 -6.52
N GLY A 103 -0.98 1.58 -5.72
CA GLY A 103 -0.36 2.90 -5.81
C GLY A 103 1.10 2.92 -5.37
N ARG A 104 1.43 2.19 -4.29
CA ARG A 104 2.76 2.24 -3.68
C ARG A 104 3.55 0.94 -3.84
N HIS A 105 2.99 -0.20 -3.44
CA HIS A 105 3.78 -1.43 -3.43
C HIS A 105 4.09 -1.93 -4.84
N LEU A 106 3.07 -2.02 -5.69
CA LEU A 106 3.21 -2.50 -7.05
C LEU A 106 4.03 -1.53 -7.93
N SER A 107 3.87 -0.23 -7.76
CA SER A 107 4.69 0.76 -8.47
C SER A 107 6.18 0.61 -8.12
N LEU A 108 6.51 0.40 -6.85
CA LEU A 108 7.88 0.12 -6.41
C LEU A 108 8.41 -1.20 -6.98
N TYR A 109 7.57 -2.24 -6.98
CA TYR A 109 7.90 -3.54 -7.56
C TYR A 109 8.27 -3.43 -9.04
N VAL A 110 7.40 -2.79 -9.84
CA VAL A 110 7.62 -2.53 -11.27
C VAL A 110 8.86 -1.68 -11.48
N ALA A 111 9.11 -0.69 -10.62
CA ALA A 111 10.29 0.17 -10.69
C ALA A 111 11.59 -0.62 -10.54
N PHE A 112 11.65 -1.52 -9.56
CA PHE A 112 12.81 -2.40 -9.38
C PHE A 112 12.94 -3.43 -10.50
N LYS A 113 11.84 -4.10 -10.88
CA LYS A 113 11.83 -5.19 -11.87
C LYS A 113 12.29 -4.71 -13.24
N HIS A 114 11.79 -3.56 -13.68
CA HIS A 114 12.09 -3.02 -15.00
C HIS A 114 13.19 -1.97 -15.00
N ASN A 115 13.81 -1.71 -13.84
CA ASN A 115 14.79 -0.64 -13.66
C ASN A 115 14.32 0.68 -14.31
N ASN A 116 13.08 1.08 -14.04
CA ASN A 116 12.40 2.16 -14.74
C ASN A 116 12.19 3.37 -13.81
N GLU A 117 12.72 4.52 -14.22
CA GLU A 117 12.58 5.81 -13.54
C GLU A 117 11.11 6.20 -13.32
N THR A 118 10.24 5.97 -14.30
CA THR A 118 8.81 6.32 -14.21
C THR A 118 8.10 5.52 -13.11
N GLY A 119 8.47 4.26 -12.90
CA GLY A 119 7.93 3.45 -11.81
C GLY A 119 8.26 4.03 -10.44
N PHE A 120 9.51 4.50 -10.25
CA PHE A 120 9.91 5.18 -9.03
C PHE A 120 9.14 6.50 -8.82
N ARG A 121 8.86 7.26 -9.88
CA ARG A 121 8.05 8.49 -9.77
C ARG A 121 6.64 8.20 -9.28
N TYR A 122 5.96 7.20 -9.85
CA TYR A 122 4.64 6.79 -9.37
C TYR A 122 4.66 6.33 -7.92
N TYR A 123 5.70 5.58 -7.53
CA TYR A 123 5.92 5.21 -6.14
C TYR A 123 6.00 6.44 -5.22
N PHE A 124 6.82 7.44 -5.55
CA PHE A 124 6.96 8.64 -4.71
C PHE A 124 5.67 9.45 -4.60
N ILE A 125 4.86 9.50 -5.66
CA ILE A 125 3.55 10.17 -5.61
C ILE A 125 2.60 9.44 -4.66
N GLY A 126 2.47 8.11 -4.80
CA GLY A 126 1.62 7.31 -3.91
C GLY A 126 2.08 7.38 -2.45
N GLU A 127 3.39 7.29 -2.23
CA GLU A 127 4.02 7.40 -0.91
C GLU A 127 3.80 8.78 -0.28
N ALA A 128 3.91 9.87 -1.05
CA ALA A 128 3.66 11.22 -0.56
C ALA A 128 2.20 11.41 -0.09
N ILE A 129 1.24 10.85 -0.83
CA ILE A 129 -0.18 10.87 -0.43
C ILE A 129 -0.38 10.15 0.90
N ILE A 130 0.22 8.96 1.06
CA ILE A 130 0.13 8.16 2.29
C ILE A 130 0.77 8.88 3.48
N ILE A 131 1.96 9.45 3.30
CA ILE A 131 2.64 10.21 4.37
C ILE A 131 1.80 11.44 4.76
N LEU A 132 1.29 12.20 3.79
CA LEU A 132 0.45 13.36 4.07
C LEU A 132 -0.82 12.96 4.84
N PHE A 133 -1.49 11.89 4.41
CA PHE A 133 -2.64 11.36 5.11
C PHE A 133 -2.31 10.90 6.55
N GLY A 134 -1.18 10.21 6.72
CA GLY A 134 -0.66 9.79 8.02
C GLY A 134 -0.38 10.99 8.95
N LEU A 135 0.18 12.08 8.44
CA LEU A 135 0.40 13.31 9.21
C LEU A 135 -0.93 13.99 9.61
N VAL A 136 -1.90 14.03 8.71
CA VAL A 136 -3.25 14.57 8.99
C VAL A 136 -3.97 13.76 10.08
N ILE A 137 -3.86 12.43 10.05
CA ILE A 137 -4.36 11.56 11.12
C ILE A 137 -3.59 11.80 12.43
N SER A 138 -2.26 11.84 12.37
CA SER A 138 -1.38 11.93 13.55
C SER A 138 -1.53 13.24 14.30
N THR A 139 -1.80 14.35 13.60
CA THR A 139 -2.12 15.64 14.22
C THR A 139 -3.49 15.67 14.90
N GLY A 140 -4.28 14.59 14.75
CA GLY A 140 -5.61 14.50 15.32
C GLY A 140 -6.60 15.44 14.61
N PHE A 141 -6.30 15.90 13.39
CA PHE A 141 -7.22 16.77 12.64
C PHE A 141 -8.55 16.06 12.39
N ILE A 142 -8.49 14.78 12.01
CA ILE A 142 -9.68 13.96 11.72
C ILE A 142 -10.43 13.59 13.01
N PHE A 143 -9.69 13.31 14.08
CA PHE A 143 -10.29 12.89 15.36
C PHE A 143 -10.60 14.01 16.32
N SER A 144 -10.20 15.26 16.02
CA SER A 144 -10.18 16.41 16.95
C SER A 144 -9.78 15.93 18.34
N GLY A 145 -8.50 15.89 18.73
CA GLY A 145 -8.05 15.29 20.01
C GLY A 145 -8.93 15.55 21.25
N LEU A 146 -9.67 16.66 21.27
CA LEU A 146 -10.82 16.94 22.14
C LEU A 146 -11.88 15.80 22.25
N LYS A 147 -12.24 15.10 21.18
CA LYS A 147 -13.16 13.95 21.19
C LYS A 147 -12.59 12.77 21.97
N LEU A 148 -11.28 12.54 21.93
CA LEU A 148 -10.65 11.47 22.73
C LEU A 148 -10.78 11.75 24.22
N PHE A 149 -10.46 12.99 24.64
CA PHE A 149 -10.67 13.41 26.04
C PHE A 149 -12.14 13.35 26.45
N HIS A 150 -13.05 13.73 25.52
CA HIS A 150 -14.47 13.64 25.75
C HIS A 150 -14.91 12.19 25.98
N LEU A 151 -14.48 11.24 25.15
CA LEU A 151 -14.81 9.81 25.28
C LEU A 151 -14.40 9.23 26.65
N PHE A 152 -13.20 9.55 27.13
CA PHE A 152 -12.78 9.13 28.47
C PHE A 152 -13.60 9.80 29.58
N ARG A 153 -13.97 11.08 29.40
CA ARG A 153 -14.81 11.80 30.37
C ARG A 153 -16.20 11.18 30.52
N VAL A 154 -16.79 10.70 29.42
CA VAL A 154 -18.09 10.00 29.43
C VAL A 154 -17.97 8.49 29.70
N ARG A 155 -16.81 8.02 30.16
CA ARG A 155 -16.53 6.61 30.54
C ARG A 155 -16.59 5.60 29.39
N PHE A 156 -16.41 6.05 28.14
CA PHE A 156 -16.25 5.17 26.98
C PHE A 156 -14.81 4.67 26.85
N TYR A 157 -14.37 3.85 27.81
CA TYR A 157 -12.99 3.36 27.88
C TYR A 157 -12.62 2.43 26.71
N ILE A 158 -13.53 1.54 26.31
CA ILE A 158 -13.28 0.55 25.24
C ILE A 158 -12.95 1.25 23.90
N PRO A 159 -13.80 2.12 23.33
CA PRO A 159 -13.45 2.82 22.09
C PRO A 159 -12.25 3.73 22.27
N GLY A 160 -12.07 4.34 23.45
CA GLY A 160 -10.88 5.14 23.76
C GLY A 160 -9.57 4.35 23.61
N ILE A 161 -9.52 3.10 24.07
CA ILE A 161 -8.36 2.22 23.93
C ILE A 161 -8.09 1.90 22.46
N PHE A 162 -9.12 1.56 21.67
CA PHE A 162 -8.95 1.29 20.23
C PHE A 162 -8.43 2.51 19.47
N ILE A 163 -8.92 3.71 19.78
CA ILE A 163 -8.41 4.95 19.18
C ILE A 163 -6.92 5.16 19.52
N ILE A 164 -6.51 4.93 20.77
CA ILE A 164 -5.10 5.05 21.16
C ILE A 164 -4.24 4.06 20.36
N ILE A 165 -4.66 2.80 20.26
CA ILE A 165 -3.96 1.78 19.47
C ILE A 165 -3.86 2.23 18.01
N PHE A 166 -4.97 2.69 17.42
CA PHE A 166 -5.00 3.20 16.05
C PHE A 166 -4.02 4.37 15.84
N ILE A 167 -4.00 5.36 16.73
CA ILE A 167 -3.09 6.53 16.63
C ILE A 167 -1.62 6.08 16.72
N ILE A 168 -1.30 5.18 17.64
CA ILE A 168 0.06 4.62 17.78
C ILE A 168 0.47 3.91 16.48
N LEU A 169 -0.40 3.08 15.92
CA LEU A 169 -0.15 2.39 14.66
C LEU A 169 0.02 3.38 13.50
N ALA A 170 -0.81 4.43 13.43
CA ALA A 170 -0.73 5.46 12.39
C ALA A 170 0.58 6.25 12.44
N ILE A 171 1.02 6.67 13.63
CA ILE A 171 2.31 7.36 13.82
C ILE A 171 3.46 6.43 13.43
N MET A 172 3.46 5.21 13.97
CA MET A 172 4.50 4.21 13.67
C MET A 172 4.58 3.94 12.17
N GLN A 173 3.44 3.74 11.53
CA GLN A 173 3.35 3.52 10.10
C GLN A 173 3.89 4.71 9.31
N THR A 174 3.49 5.94 9.65
CA THR A 174 3.98 7.17 8.99
C THR A 174 5.50 7.28 9.07
N VAL A 175 6.08 7.01 10.24
CA VAL A 175 7.54 7.03 10.44
C VAL A 175 8.23 5.98 9.57
N LEU A 176 7.70 4.75 9.51
CA LEU A 176 8.28 3.69 8.70
C LEU A 176 8.18 3.99 7.19
N HIS A 177 7.09 4.62 6.73
CA HIS A 177 6.95 5.12 5.35
C HIS A 177 8.03 6.15 5.01
N ILE A 178 8.26 7.13 5.89
CA ILE A 178 9.34 8.12 5.71
C ILE A 178 10.70 7.42 5.61
N ILE A 179 10.99 6.46 6.49
CA ILE A 179 12.25 5.70 6.47
C ILE A 179 12.39 4.93 5.15
N LEU A 180 11.35 4.23 4.70
CA LEU A 180 11.37 3.49 3.44
C LEU A 180 11.59 4.44 2.26
N THR A 181 10.91 5.58 2.24
CA THR A 181 11.03 6.62 1.21
C THR A 181 12.47 7.10 1.10
N ILE A 182 13.13 7.40 2.22
CA ILE A 182 14.53 7.83 2.25
C ILE A 182 15.44 6.74 1.66
N GLN A 183 15.19 5.47 2.01
CA GLN A 183 15.99 4.35 1.51
C GLN A 183 15.81 4.15 0.00
N VAL A 184 14.57 4.19 -0.49
CA VAL A 184 14.28 4.10 -1.92
C VAL A 184 14.84 5.30 -2.68
N TYR A 185 14.75 6.50 -2.12
CA TYR A 185 15.32 7.72 -2.71
C TYR A 185 16.83 7.64 -2.89
N ARG A 186 17.56 7.03 -1.94
CA ARG A 186 19.00 6.79 -2.09
C ARG A 186 19.30 5.90 -3.29
N VAL A 187 18.53 4.83 -3.48
CA VAL A 187 18.68 3.94 -4.65
C VAL A 187 18.29 4.63 -5.96
N PHE A 188 17.22 5.41 -5.94
CA PHE A 188 16.80 6.23 -7.06
C PHE A 188 17.91 7.20 -7.51
N LYS A 189 18.53 7.89 -6.54
CA LYS A 189 19.65 8.81 -6.79
C LYS A 189 20.92 8.12 -7.25
N SER A 190 21.26 6.95 -6.71
CA SER A 190 22.44 6.20 -7.16
C SER A 190 22.33 5.73 -8.61
N ARG A 191 21.11 5.68 -9.17
CA ARG A 191 20.85 5.36 -10.59
C ARG A 191 20.82 6.59 -11.50
N ASN A 192 21.17 7.78 -10.99
CA ASN A 192 21.11 9.06 -11.72
C ASN A 192 19.71 9.44 -12.23
N TYR A 193 18.66 8.96 -11.56
CA TYR A 193 17.30 9.32 -11.91
C TYR A 193 16.88 10.69 -11.36
N THR A 194 15.88 11.27 -12.01
CA THR A 194 15.32 12.61 -11.77
C THR A 194 13.83 12.53 -11.45
N LEU A 195 13.38 13.22 -10.41
CA LEU A 195 11.95 13.20 -10.01
C LEU A 195 11.06 13.85 -11.06
N PHE A 196 11.56 14.91 -11.70
CA PHE A 196 10.86 15.62 -12.76
C PHE A 196 11.52 15.33 -14.09
N PRO A 197 10.75 15.03 -15.15
CA PRO A 197 11.31 14.88 -16.48
C PRO A 197 12.05 16.16 -16.87
N SER A 198 13.31 16.03 -17.28
CA SER A 198 14.04 17.14 -17.87
C SER A 198 13.27 17.59 -19.11
N VAL A 199 12.80 18.83 -19.12
CA VAL A 199 12.26 19.44 -20.33
C VAL A 199 13.45 19.53 -21.28
N ASN A 200 13.46 18.67 -22.30
CA ASN A 200 14.44 18.73 -23.37
C ASN A 200 14.24 20.06 -24.08
N THR A 201 14.91 21.12 -23.62
CA THR A 201 15.06 22.35 -24.37
C THR A 201 15.97 21.99 -25.53
N GLY A 202 15.38 21.45 -26.60
CA GLY A 202 16.11 21.04 -27.79
C GLY A 202 17.07 22.15 -28.24
N PRO A 203 18.18 21.80 -28.91
CA PRO A 203 19.19 22.75 -29.30
C PRO A 203 18.51 23.91 -30.03
N ARG A 204 18.56 25.12 -29.44
CA ARG A 204 18.34 26.36 -30.19
C ARG A 204 19.21 26.23 -31.42
N GLY A 205 18.57 26.11 -32.57
CA GLY A 205 19.24 25.89 -33.84
C GLY A 205 20.45 26.81 -33.93
N ARG A 206 21.64 26.22 -33.88
CA ARG A 206 22.83 26.83 -34.46
C ARG A 206 22.50 26.92 -35.94
N ARG A 207 21.91 28.04 -36.36
CA ARG A 207 21.95 28.45 -37.76
C ARG A 207 23.44 28.57 -38.08
N LEU A 208 23.94 27.59 -38.82
CA LEU A 208 25.21 27.70 -39.51
C LEU A 208 25.03 28.83 -40.54
N ASN A 209 25.78 29.91 -40.34
CA ASN A 209 26.07 30.89 -41.40
C ASN A 209 27.29 30.41 -42.17
#